data_AF-A0A257PAU0-F1
#
_entry.id   AF-A0A257PAU0-F1
#
_cell.length_a   1.000
_cell.length_b   1.000
_cell.length_c   1.000
_cell.angle_alpha   90.00
_cell.angle_beta   90.00
_cell.angle_gamma   90.00
#
_symmetry.space_group_name_H-M   'P 1'
#
loop_
_entity.id
_entity.type
_entity.pdbx_description
1 polymer ?
#
loop_
_entity_poly.entity_id
_entity_poly.type
_entity_poly.pdbx_seq_one_letter_code
_entity_poly.pdbx_strand_id
1 'polypeptide(L)' 'IVQVYGPRMLRYKGVLNMRGIDRKVVFQGVHQLMGSDLAAPWGAQEQRQSKMVFIGIDLPRDILEQGLQQCLIG' A
#
# COMPACT_ATOMS: atom_id res chain seq x y z
N ILE A 1 4.73 7.40 8.90
CA ILE A 1 4.90 5.92 8.93
C ILE A 1 6.28 5.49 8.42
N VAL A 2 6.62 5.72 7.15
CA VAL A 2 7.92 5.26 6.56
C VAL A 2 9.15 5.87 7.23
N GLN A 3 9.14 7.15 7.60
CA GLN A 3 10.31 7.77 8.25
C GLN A 3 10.52 7.33 9.71
N VAL A 4 9.48 6.87 10.39
CA VAL A 4 9.54 6.48 11.82
C VAL A 4 9.76 4.98 11.99
N TYR A 5 9.12 4.15 11.16
CA TYR A 5 9.25 2.69 11.20
C TYR A 5 10.13 2.13 10.09
N GLY A 6 10.68 2.96 9.20
CA GLY A 6 11.51 2.55 8.06
C GLY A 6 12.64 1.57 8.39
N PRO A 7 13.38 1.74 9.51
CA PRO A 7 14.40 0.76 9.93
C PRO A 7 13.82 -0.61 10.29
N ARG A 8 12.57 -0.66 10.75
CA ARG A 8 11.86 -1.89 11.15
C ARG A 8 10.97 -2.47 10.06
N MET A 9 10.70 -1.72 8.98
CA MET A 9 9.97 -2.19 7.81
C MET A 9 10.95 -2.78 6.80
N LEU A 10 11.02 -4.11 6.74
CA LEU A 10 11.94 -4.82 5.86
C LEU A 10 11.46 -4.75 4.40
N ARG A 11 10.18 -5.04 4.19
CA ARG A 11 9.56 -5.03 2.85
C ARG A 11 8.08 -4.71 2.95
N TYR A 12 7.59 -3.93 1.99
CA TYR A 12 6.17 -3.68 1.87
C TYR A 12 5.79 -3.57 0.41
N LYS A 13 4.60 -4.07 0.08
CA LYS A 13 4.03 -4.02 -1.26
C LYS A 13 2.53 -3.84 -1.17
N GLY A 14 1.93 -3.27 -2.20
CA GLY A 14 0.49 -3.27 -2.30
C GLY A 14 -0.03 -2.88 -3.67
N VAL A 15 -1.27 -3.24 -3.90
CA VAL A 15 -2.10 -2.79 -5.01
C VAL A 15 -3.16 -1.87 -4.42
N LEU A 16 -3.32 -0.68 -4.98
CA LEU A 16 -4.27 0.33 -4.55
C LEU A 16 -5.34 0.53 -5.62
N ASN A 17 -6.59 0.54 -5.17
CA ASN A 17 -7.73 1.06 -5.93
C ASN A 17 -7.83 2.57 -5.69
N MET A 18 -7.37 3.36 -6.65
CA MET A 18 -7.32 4.82 -6.55
C MET A 18 -8.48 5.45 -7.31
N ARG A 19 -9.16 6.43 -6.68
CA ARG A 19 -10.26 7.16 -7.32
C ARG A 19 -9.76 7.88 -8.56
N GLY A 20 -10.50 7.73 -9.67
CA GLY A 20 -10.16 8.35 -10.95
C GLY A 20 -9.08 7.63 -11.75
N ILE A 21 -8.61 6.46 -11.31
CA ILE A 21 -7.60 5.66 -12.03
C ILE A 21 -8.17 4.26 -12.34
N ASP A 22 -8.29 3.93 -13.62
CA ASP A 22 -8.78 2.62 -14.09
C ASP A 22 -7.69 1.54 -14.17
N ARG A 23 -6.49 1.87 -13.68
CA ARG A 23 -5.36 0.96 -13.56
C ARG A 23 -5.04 0.64 -12.11
N LYS A 24 -4.45 -0.53 -11.91
CA LYS A 24 -3.89 -0.93 -10.62
C LYS A 24 -2.69 -0.03 -10.32
N VAL A 25 -2.72 0.68 -9.20
CA VAL A 25 -1.54 1.39 -8.72
C VAL A 25 -0.77 0.44 -7.81
N VAL A 26 0.45 0.09 -8.17
CA VAL A 26 1.28 -0.82 -7.38
C VAL A 26 2.37 -0.02 -6.70
N PHE A 27 2.54 -0.22 -5.41
CA PHE A 27 3.69 0.33 -4.70
C PHE A 27 4.53 -0.81 -4.12
N GLN A 28 5.82 -0.56 -4.02
CA GLN A 28 6.77 -1.47 -3.41
C GLN A 28 7.88 -0.70 -2.73
N GLY A 29 8.31 -1.19 -1.57
CA GLY A 29 9.45 -0.63 -0.87
C GLY A 29 10.22 -1.69 -0.09
N VAL A 30 11.50 -1.37 0.12
CA VAL A 30 12.47 -2.16 0.86
C VAL A 30 13.21 -1.20 1.77
N HIS A 31 13.07 -1.38 3.09
CA HIS A 31 13.54 -0.41 4.07
C HIS A 31 13.01 1.01 3.79
N GLN A 32 13.91 1.97 3.56
CA GLN A 32 13.58 3.38 3.32
C GLN A 32 13.30 3.70 1.85
N LEU A 33 13.59 2.77 0.93
CA LEU A 33 13.35 2.96 -0.49
C LEU A 33 11.90 2.59 -0.81
N MET A 34 11.19 3.49 -1.50
CA MET A 34 9.86 3.21 -2.05
C MET A 34 9.78 3.63 -3.51
N GLY A 35 8.97 2.91 -4.27
CA GLY A 35 8.58 3.25 -5.62
C GLY A 35 7.12 2.89 -5.86
N SER A 36 6.50 3.58 -6.81
CA SER A 36 5.12 3.34 -7.25
C SER A 36 5.04 3.34 -8.77
N ASP A 37 4.30 2.38 -9.32
CA ASP A 37 4.10 2.21 -10.75
C ASP A 37 2.62 2.02 -11.07
N LEU A 38 2.22 2.47 -12.27
CA LEU A 38 0.93 2.09 -12.86
C LEU A 38 1.09 0.69 -13.48
N ALA A 39 0.35 -0.28 -12.95
CA ALA A 39 0.31 -1.62 -13.49
C ALA A 39 -0.83 -1.78 -14.51
N ALA A 40 -1.22 -3.02 -14.77
CA ALA A 40 -2.29 -3.36 -15.70
C ALA A 40 -3.63 -2.67 -15.33
N PRO A 41 -4.49 -2.40 -16.32
CA PRO A 41 -5.87 -2.03 -16.06
C PRO A 41 -6.57 -3.05 -15.16
N TRP A 42 -7.58 -2.60 -14.43
CA TRP A 42 -8.49 -3.50 -13.73
C TRP A 42 -9.24 -4.37 -14.75
N GLY A 43 -9.41 -5.66 -14.46
CA GLY A 43 -10.25 -6.53 -15.29
C GLY A 43 -11.72 -6.07 -15.28
N ALA A 44 -12.46 -6.31 -16.36
CA ALA A 44 -13.86 -5.88 -16.50
C ALA A 44 -14.79 -6.46 -15.40
N GLN A 45 -14.47 -7.65 -14.90
CA GLN A 45 -15.21 -8.34 -13.83
C GLN A 45 -14.40 -8.43 -12.52
N GLU A 46 -13.23 -7.79 -12.46
CA GLU A 46 -12.38 -7.84 -11.29
C GLU A 46 -12.92 -6.90 -10.20
N GLN A 47 -13.11 -7.44 -8.99
CA GLN A 47 -13.43 -6.60 -7.85
C GLN A 47 -12.23 -5.72 -7.52
N ARG A 48 -12.38 -4.41 -7.75
CA ARG A 48 -11.35 -3.42 -7.41
C ARG A 48 -11.22 -3.34 -5.89
N GLN A 49 -10.08 -3.76 -5.36
CA GLN A 49 -9.78 -3.71 -3.94
C GLN A 49 -8.34 -3.31 -3.69
N SER A 50 -8.12 -2.55 -2.62
CA SER A 50 -6.78 -2.26 -2.14
C SER A 50 -6.29 -3.41 -1.27
N LYS A 51 -5.11 -3.96 -1.57
CA LYS A 51 -4.47 -5.01 -0.77
C LYS A 51 -3.02 -4.65 -0.55
N MET A 52 -2.58 -4.70 0.70
CA MET A 52 -1.25 -4.30 1.12
C MET A 52 -0.65 -5.35 2.05
N VAL A 53 0.65 -5.54 1.97
CA VAL A 53 1.45 -6.40 2.85
C VAL A 53 2.62 -5.62 3.39
N PHE A 54 2.82 -5.70 4.70
CA PHE A 54 3.95 -5.11 5.41
C PHE A 54 4.68 -6.24 6.14
N ILE A 55 5.99 -6.32 5.93
CA ILE A 55 6.89 -7.27 6.57
C ILE A 55 7.91 -6.46 7.36
N GLY A 56 7.95 -6.66 8.67
CA GLY A 56 8.82 -5.94 9.56
C GLY A 56 8.85 -6.51 10.96
N ILE A 57 9.63 -5.88 11.83
CA ILE A 57 9.86 -6.32 13.21
C ILE A 57 9.08 -5.38 14.14
N ASP A 58 8.22 -5.94 15.00
CA ASP A 58 7.38 -5.19 15.96
C ASP A 58 6.68 -3.98 15.34
N LEU A 59 6.02 -4.20 14.20
CA LEU A 59 5.26 -3.17 13.52
C LEU A 59 3.97 -2.88 14.30
N PRO A 60 3.67 -1.61 14.63
CA PRO A 60 2.44 -1.26 15.33
C PRO A 60 1.26 -1.31 14.38
N ARG A 61 0.59 -2.45 14.35
CA ARG A 61 -0.54 -2.74 13.46
C ARG A 61 -1.63 -1.69 13.51
N ASP A 62 -2.07 -1.30 14.71
CA ASP A 62 -3.19 -0.36 14.89
C ASP A 62 -2.90 1.00 14.26
N ILE A 63 -1.66 1.49 14.39
CA ILE A 63 -1.22 2.76 13.79
C ILE A 63 -1.23 2.67 12.26
N LEU A 64 -0.77 1.53 11.71
CA LEU A 64 -0.80 1.30 10.26
C LEU A 64 -2.24 1.25 9.75
N GLU A 65 -3.12 0.48 10.41
CA GLU A 65 -4.52 0.34 10.02
C GLU A 65 -5.25 1.70 10.10
N GLN A 66 -5.07 2.46 11.18
CA GLN A 66 -5.64 3.80 11.33
C GLN A 66 -5.15 4.76 10.24
N GLY A 67 -3.85 4.76 9.95
CA GLY A 67 -3.29 5.58 8.88
C GLY A 67 -3.87 5.22 7.50
N LEU A 68 -4.09 3.93 7.23
CA LEU A 68 -4.71 3.48 5.97
C LEU A 68 -6.21 3.81 5.90
N GLN A 69 -6.93 3.74 7.02
CA GLN A 69 -8.35 4.12 7.09
C GLN A 69 -8.56 5.59 6.73
N GLN A 70 -7.63 6.48 7.09
CA GLN A 70 -7.69 7.89 6.71
C GLN A 70 -7.55 8.14 5.19
N CYS A 71 -7.05 7.16 4.44
CA CYS A 71 -6.96 7.22 2.98
C CYS A 71 -8.22 6.70 2.28
N LEU A 72 -9.20 6.14 3.01
CA LEU A 72 -10.45 5.70 2.44
C LEU A 72 -11.30 6.91 2.06
N ILE A 73 -11.87 6.85 0.87
CA ILE A 73 -12.82 7.84 0.39
C ILE A 73 -14.20 7.28 0.74
N GLY A 74 -14.93 7.99 1.60
CA GLY A 74 -16.31 7.70 1.97
C GLY A 74 -17.29 8.00 0.84
#